data_AF-A0A4Y2NPB9-F1
#
_entry.id   AF-A0A4Y2NPB9-F1
#
_cell.length_a   1.000
_cell.length_b   1.000
_cell.length_c   1.000
_cell.angle_alpha   90.00
_cell.angle_beta   90.00
_cell.angle_gamma   90.00
#
_symmetry.space_group_name_H-M   'P 1'
#
loop_
_entity.id
_entity.type
_entity.pdbx_description
1 polymer ?
#
loop_
_entity_poly.entity_id
_entity_poly.type
_entity_poly.pdbx_seq_one_letter_code
_entity_poly.pdbx_strand_id
1 'polypeptide(L)'
;MMKNWTTLFTNSLFRKGVPTSGIMIQQKALNFNSKPGGSKEFQGSSGWLERFKNRHGIRQLSIVGEKLSSDIEAGNSFIAELQNLIVKEK
;
A
#
# COMPACT_ATOMS: atom_id res chain seq x y z
N MET A 1 -15.86 -18.64 16.16
CA MET A 1 -14.88 -18.28 15.10
C MET A 1 -15.50 -17.16 14.26
N MET A 2 -14.85 -16.00 14.22
CA MET A 2 -15.31 -14.73 13.61
C MET A 2 -15.46 -14.83 12.08
N LYS A 3 -16.58 -15.35 11.56
CA LYS A 3 -16.78 -15.63 10.13
C LYS A 3 -17.39 -14.46 9.33
N ASN A 4 -17.87 -13.39 9.98
CA ASN A 4 -18.69 -12.34 9.36
C ASN A 4 -17.99 -10.97 9.20
N TRP A 5 -16.91 -10.70 9.94
CA TRP A 5 -16.27 -9.38 9.91
C TRP A 5 -15.23 -9.24 8.80
N THR A 6 -14.58 -10.34 8.42
CA THR A 6 -13.61 -10.37 7.32
C THR A 6 -14.26 -10.06 5.97
N THR A 7 -15.50 -10.52 5.75
CA THR A 7 -16.30 -10.23 4.54
C THR A 7 -16.76 -8.77 4.46
N LEU A 8 -17.12 -8.14 5.57
CA LEU A 8 -17.41 -6.70 5.59
C LEU A 8 -16.15 -5.86 5.38
N PHE A 9 -15.03 -6.29 5.97
CA PHE A 9 -13.73 -5.66 5.84
C PHE A 9 -13.23 -5.68 4.38
N THR A 10 -13.33 -6.81 3.69
CA THR A 10 -12.86 -6.94 2.31
C THR A 10 -13.76 -6.21 1.32
N ASN A 11 -15.09 -6.31 1.47
CA ASN A 11 -16.04 -5.66 0.55
C ASN A 11 -15.99 -4.12 0.62
N SER A 12 -15.66 -3.54 1.78
CA SER A 12 -15.59 -2.08 1.96
C SER A 12 -14.27 -1.46 1.47
N LEU A 13 -13.13 -2.12 1.67
CA LEU A 13 -11.81 -1.55 1.37
C LEU A 13 -11.34 -1.79 -0.06
N PHE A 14 -11.60 -2.96 -0.63
CA PHE A 14 -10.98 -3.37 -1.89
C PHE A 14 -11.87 -3.17 -3.13
N ARG A 15 -13.16 -2.82 -2.96
CA ARG A 15 -14.08 -2.60 -4.10
C ARG A 15 -13.82 -1.35 -4.93
N LYS A 16 -13.03 -0.39 -4.43
CA LYS A 16 -12.80 0.90 -5.12
C LYS A 16 -11.45 1.02 -5.83
N GLY A 17 -10.68 -0.08 -5.94
CA GLY A 17 -9.35 -0.03 -6.56
C GLY A 17 -8.36 0.90 -5.85
N VAL A 18 -8.66 1.32 -4.61
CA VAL A 18 -7.81 2.22 -3.84
C VAL A 18 -6.63 1.43 -3.29
N PRO A 19 -5.37 1.78 -3.65
CA PRO A 19 -4.21 1.14 -3.09
C PRO A 19 -4.22 1.33 -1.58
N THR A 20 -4.19 0.21 -0.84
CA THR A 20 -4.22 0.21 0.62
C THR A 20 -2.94 -0.42 1.14
N SER A 21 -2.25 0.28 2.04
CA SER A 21 -0.99 -0.22 2.60
C SER A 21 -1.22 -1.39 3.58
N GLY A 22 -0.19 -2.22 3.76
CA GLY A 22 -0.23 -3.32 4.74
C GLY A 22 -0.49 -2.82 6.17
N ILE A 23 0.12 -1.68 6.53
CA ILE A 23 -0.05 -1.06 7.85
C ILE A 23 -1.49 -0.64 8.10
N MET A 24 -2.16 -0.04 7.11
CA MET A 24 -3.57 0.33 7.23
C MET A 24 -4.47 -0.89 7.48
N ILE A 25 -4.17 -2.02 6.83
CA ILE A 25 -4.91 -3.27 7.03
C ILE A 25 -4.73 -3.76 8.48
N GLN A 26 -3.50 -3.74 8.99
CA GLN A 26 -3.18 -4.16 10.37
C GLN A 26 -3.85 -3.26 11.40
N GLN A 27 -3.74 -1.93 11.27
CA GLN A 27 -4.38 -0.97 12.16
C GLN A 27 -5.90 -1.14 12.18
N LYS A 28 -6.52 -1.28 11.01
CA LYS A 28 -7.97 -1.45 10.94
C LYS A 28 -8.41 -2.80 11.54
N ALA A 29 -7.62 -3.86 11.37
CA ALA A 29 -7.89 -5.14 12.03
C ALA A 29 -7.78 -5.04 13.57
N LEU A 30 -6.81 -4.29 14.10
CA LEU A 30 -6.70 -4.00 15.53
C LEU A 30 -7.92 -3.21 16.04
N ASN A 31 -8.36 -2.18 15.30
CA ASN A 31 -9.56 -1.41 15.63
C ASN A 31 -10.85 -2.25 15.60
N PHE A 32 -10.90 -3.28 14.76
CA PHE A 32 -12.00 -4.25 14.82
C PHE A 32 -11.86 -5.16 16.03
N ASN A 33 -10.67 -5.65 16.30
CA ASN A 33 -10.43 -6.52 17.45
C ASN A 33 -10.61 -5.83 18.82
N SER A 34 -10.58 -4.49 18.90
CA SER A 34 -10.90 -3.77 20.13
C SER A 34 -12.40 -3.74 20.47
N LYS A 35 -13.27 -4.17 19.55
CA LYS A 35 -14.72 -4.26 19.79
C LYS A 35 -15.07 -5.48 20.66
N PRO A 36 -16.24 -5.47 21.33
CA PRO A 36 -16.67 -6.60 22.17
C PRO A 36 -16.62 -7.94 21.42
N GLY A 37 -15.95 -8.93 22.03
CA GLY A 37 -15.74 -10.26 21.44
C GLY A 37 -14.40 -10.45 20.70
N GLY A 38 -13.53 -9.43 20.67
CA GLY A 38 -12.15 -9.57 20.18
C GLY A 38 -11.20 -10.26 21.16
N SER A 39 -10.04 -10.69 20.66
CA SER A 39 -9.01 -11.38 21.45
C SER A 39 -7.90 -10.42 21.89
N LYS A 40 -7.53 -10.45 23.19
CA LYS A 40 -6.38 -9.66 23.70
C LYS A 40 -5.05 -10.08 23.09
N GLU A 41 -4.95 -11.29 22.55
CA GLU A 41 -3.74 -11.85 21.95
C GLU A 41 -3.58 -11.43 20.47
N PHE A 42 -4.61 -10.85 19.85
CA PHE A 42 -4.53 -10.46 18.46
C PHE A 42 -3.70 -9.19 18.30
N GLN A 43 -2.53 -9.34 17.69
CA GLN A 43 -1.56 -8.24 17.46
C GLN A 43 -1.54 -7.73 16.02
N GLY A 44 -2.35 -8.29 15.12
CA GLY A 44 -2.30 -7.93 13.70
C GLY A 44 -0.90 -8.10 13.08
N SER A 45 -0.17 -9.15 13.46
CA SER A 45 1.23 -9.37 13.07
C SER A 45 1.45 -9.44 11.55
N SER A 46 2.70 -9.31 11.11
CA SER A 46 3.09 -9.47 9.71
C SER A 46 2.67 -10.83 9.15
N GLY A 47 2.90 -11.91 9.90
CA GLY A 47 2.49 -13.26 9.51
C GLY A 47 0.96 -13.43 9.43
N TRP A 48 0.20 -12.73 10.28
CA TRP A 48 -1.25 -12.67 10.14
C TRP A 48 -1.66 -11.94 8.85
N LEU A 49 -1.05 -10.78 8.58
CA LEU A 49 -1.33 -9.98 7.39
C LEU A 49 -1.06 -10.77 6.09
N GLU A 50 0.04 -11.51 6.04
CA GLU A 50 0.39 -12.34 4.89
C GLU A 50 -0.64 -13.44 4.66
N ARG A 51 -1.01 -14.18 5.71
CA ARG A 51 -2.06 -15.22 5.64
C ARG A 51 -3.42 -14.63 5.25
N PHE A 52 -3.74 -13.44 5.75
CA PHE A 52 -4.96 -12.72 5.40
C PHE A 52 -4.98 -12.36 3.91
N LYS A 53 -3.88 -11.80 3.39
CA LYS A 53 -3.73 -11.47 1.97
C LYS A 53 -3.87 -12.72 1.09
N ASN A 54 -3.17 -13.80 1.45
CA ASN A 54 -3.20 -15.06 0.69
C ASN A 54 -4.60 -15.68 0.67
N ARG A 55 -5.32 -15.68 1.81
CA ARG A 55 -6.68 -16.20 1.90
C ARG A 55 -7.69 -15.44 1.03
N HIS A 56 -7.49 -14.14 0.88
CA HIS A 56 -8.42 -13.27 0.16
C HIS A 56 -7.91 -12.87 -1.23
N GLY A 57 -6.82 -13.47 -1.71
CA GLY A 57 -6.24 -13.16 -3.02
C GLY A 57 -5.78 -11.70 -3.17
N ILE A 58 -5.46 -11.03 -2.05
CA ILE A 58 -5.00 -9.64 -2.06
C ILE A 58 -3.55 -9.63 -2.53
N ARG A 59 -3.35 -9.18 -3.77
CA ARG A 59 -2.01 -9.08 -4.36
C ARG A 59 -1.34 -7.81 -3.87
N GLN A 60 -0.08 -7.93 -3.44
CA GLN A 60 0.77 -6.77 -3.26
C GLN A 60 1.18 -6.28 -4.65
N LEU A 61 0.55 -5.19 -5.10
CA LEU A 61 1.00 -4.47 -6.26
C LEU A 61 2.20 -3.62 -5.82
N SER A 62 3.39 -3.89 -6.35
CA SER A 62 4.44 -2.88 -6.29
C SER A 62 3.97 -1.74 -7.17
N ILE A 63 3.56 -0.62 -6.56
CA ILE A 63 3.25 0.58 -7.33
C ILE A 63 4.59 1.13 -7.80
N VAL A 64 5.08 0.61 -8.93
CA VAL A 64 6.18 1.19 -9.70
C VAL A 64 5.62 2.33 -10.57
N GLY A 65 4.54 2.98 -10.11
CA GLY A 65 3.81 3.99 -10.87
C GLY A 65 4.61 5.27 -11.04
N GLU A 66 5.31 5.72 -10.00
CA GLU A 66 6.16 6.92 -10.10
C GLU A 66 7.28 6.74 -11.11
N LYS A 67 7.91 5.56 -11.14
CA LYS A 67 8.98 5.22 -12.10
C LYS A 67 8.47 5.01 -13.54
N LEU A 68 7.20 4.61 -13.72
CA LEU A 68 6.58 4.45 -15.04
C LEU A 68 5.96 5.74 -15.58
N SER A 69 5.62 6.70 -14.71
CA SER A 69 5.11 8.02 -15.08
C SER A 69 6.23 9.05 -15.29
N SER A 70 7.49 8.68 -15.06
CA SER A 70 8.62 9.59 -15.28
C SER A 70 8.87 9.71 -16.77
N ASP A 71 8.74 10.92 -17.32
CA ASP A 71 9.20 11.24 -18.65
C ASP A 71 10.74 11.28 -18.64
N ILE A 72 11.33 10.15 -19.04
CA ILE A 72 12.79 9.96 -19.08
C ILE A 72 13.42 10.96 -20.05
N GLU A 73 12.72 11.31 -21.12
CA GLU A 73 13.20 12.25 -22.13
C GLU A 73 13.25 13.67 -21.59
N ALA A 74 12.18 14.11 -20.91
CA ALA A 74 12.15 15.40 -20.21
C ALA A 74 13.23 15.49 -19.12
N GLY A 75 13.44 14.40 -18.37
CA GLY A 75 14.50 14.32 -17.36
C GLY A 75 15.91 14.47 -17.97
N ASN A 76 16.17 13.81 -19.09
CA ASN A 76 17.45 13.90 -19.78
C ASN A 76 17.68 15.28 -20.41
N SER A 77 16.63 15.89 -20.98
CA SER A 77 16.69 17.25 -21.53
C SER A 77 17.07 18.27 -20.45
N PHE A 78 16.44 18.17 -19.27
CA PHE A 78 16.75 19.04 -18.14
C PHE A 78 18.21 18.91 -17.68
N ILE A 79 18.75 17.68 -17.61
CA ILE A 79 20.15 17.45 -17.25
C ILE A 79 21.10 18.14 -18.25
N ALA A 80 20.83 18.03 -19.55
CA ALA A 80 21.64 18.64 -20.60
C ALA A 80 21.59 20.18 -20.55
N GLU A 81 20.40 20.76 -20.32
CA GLU A 81 20.24 22.21 -20.14
C GLU A 81 20.99 22.72 -18.91
N LEU A 82 20.88 22.01 -17.79
CA LEU A 82 21.57 22.38 -16.55
C LEU A 82 23.09 22.36 -16.71
N GLN A 83 23.63 21.36 -17.41
CA GLN A 83 25.06 21.29 -17.73
C GLN A 83 25.51 22.48 -18.60
N ASN A 84 24.72 22.85 -19.61
CA ASN A 84 25.02 24.00 -20.46
C ASN A 84 25.01 25.33 -19.69
N LEU A 85 24.10 25.50 -18.73
CA LEU A 85 24.05 26.69 -17.87
C LEU A 85 25.27 26.78 -16.95
N ILE A 86 25.66 25.66 -16.32
CA ILE A 86 26.85 25.59 -15.46
C ILE A 86 28.12 25.96 -16.22
N VAL A 87 28.24 25.52 -17.49
CA VAL A 87 29.38 25.86 -18.34
C VAL A 87 29.36 27.33 -18.76
N LYS A 88 28.18 27.93 -18.95
CA LYS A 88 28.03 29.35 -19.33
C LYS A 88 28.26 30.33 -18.18
N GLU A 89 28.02 29.93 -16.94
CA GLU A 89 28.29 30.77 -15.75
C GLU A 89 29.77 30.80 -15.33
N LYS A 90 30.62 29.98 -15.97
CA LYS A 90 32.08 29.98 -15.80
C LYS A 90 32.76 30.91 -16.80
#